data_AF-A0A7Z7AWH7-F1
#
_entry.id   AF-A0A7Z7AWH7-F1
#
_cell.length_a   1.000
_cell.length_b   1.000
_cell.length_c   1.000
_cell.angle_alpha   90.00
_cell.angle_beta   90.00
_cell.angle_gamma   90.00
#
_symmetry.space_group_name_H-M   'P 1'
#
loop_
_entity.id
_entity.type
_entity.pdbx_description
1 polymer ?
#
loop_
_entity_poly.entity_id
_entity_poly.type
_entity_poly.pdbx_seq_one_letter_code
_entity_poly.pdbx_strand_id
1 'polypeptide(L)'
;MSDDDVTDELVDVTDIEGHYGNPSVMLSSQISRKSDSVRLARFIRENMSPGDVENLRSEMPDRLDDDQLFHMRFDKQAAFLGKLLLSSSSDAITVKVKIATYPKNRVQAGLIVEELFG
;
A
#
# COMPACT_ATOMS: atom_id res chain seq x y z
N MET A 1 3.89 -14.38 -24.34
CA MET A 1 2.97 -13.95 -23.27
C MET A 1 3.25 -12.48 -23.08
N SER A 2 2.25 -11.63 -23.32
CA SER A 2 2.32 -10.18 -23.06
C SER A 2 2.31 -9.94 -21.55
N ASP A 3 2.90 -8.83 -21.09
CA ASP A 3 2.90 -8.47 -19.67
C ASP A 3 1.47 -8.40 -19.09
N ASP A 4 0.49 -8.02 -19.90
CA ASP A 4 -0.93 -7.95 -19.53
C ASP A 4 -1.51 -9.31 -19.07
N ASP A 5 -1.14 -10.42 -19.71
CA ASP A 5 -1.63 -11.78 -19.39
C ASP A 5 -1.19 -12.23 -17.99
N VAL A 6 -0.04 -11.74 -17.50
CA VAL A 6 0.51 -12.14 -16.19
C VAL A 6 -0.15 -11.34 -15.06
N THR A 7 -0.53 -10.09 -15.32
CA THR A 7 -1.23 -9.24 -14.35
C THR A 7 -2.63 -9.74 -14.01
N ASP A 8 -3.37 -10.24 -15.00
CA ASP A 8 -4.75 -10.70 -14.82
C ASP A 8 -4.85 -11.94 -13.90
N GLU A 9 -3.82 -12.77 -13.80
CA GLU A 9 -3.81 -13.92 -12.88
C GLU A 9 -3.56 -13.54 -11.41
N LEU A 10 -3.05 -12.34 -11.14
CA LEU A 10 -2.65 -11.89 -9.79
C LEU A 10 -3.61 -10.88 -9.17
N VAL A 11 -4.61 -10.42 -9.93
CA VAL A 11 -5.56 -9.40 -9.51
C VAL A 11 -6.96 -9.99 -9.50
N ASP A 12 -7.56 -10.04 -8.32
CA ASP A 12 -8.98 -10.35 -8.17
C ASP A 12 -9.81 -9.15 -8.62
N VAL A 13 -10.76 -9.42 -9.51
CA VAL A 13 -11.72 -8.44 -10.04
C VAL A 13 -13.10 -8.73 -9.45
N THR A 14 -13.69 -7.76 -8.76
CA THR A 14 -15.02 -7.90 -8.16
C THR A 14 -15.90 -6.74 -8.59
N ASP A 15 -17.03 -7.05 -9.23
CA ASP A 15 -18.06 -6.07 -9.53
C ASP A 15 -18.75 -5.62 -8.24
N ILE A 16 -18.84 -4.31 -8.04
CA ILE A 16 -19.47 -3.67 -6.89
C ILE A 16 -20.39 -2.54 -7.35
N GLU A 17 -21.47 -2.32 -6.62
CA GLU A 17 -22.29 -1.12 -6.81
C GLU A 17 -21.65 0.06 -6.07
N GLY A 18 -21.32 1.11 -6.82
CA GLY A 18 -20.81 2.36 -6.27
C GLY A 18 -21.87 3.08 -5.43
N HIS A 19 -21.44 4.07 -4.65
CA HIS A 19 -22.28 4.79 -3.69
C HIS A 19 -23.53 5.48 -4.29
N TYR A 20 -23.55 5.69 -5.61
CA TYR A 20 -24.65 6.29 -6.38
C TYR A 20 -25.38 5.28 -7.29
N GLY A 21 -25.20 3.97 -7.09
CA GLY A 21 -25.77 2.92 -7.95
C GLY A 21 -25.08 2.78 -9.31
N ASN A 22 -23.95 3.47 -9.52
CA ASN A 22 -23.12 3.30 -10.71
C ASN A 22 -22.35 1.97 -10.59
N PRO A 23 -22.25 1.16 -11.67
CA PRO A 23 -21.38 0.01 -11.66
C PRO A 23 -19.94 0.46 -11.40
N SER A 24 -19.25 -0.27 -10.53
CA SER A 24 -17.86 -0.02 -10.16
C SER A 24 -17.15 -1.36 -10.04
N VAL A 25 -15.83 -1.36 -10.22
CA VAL A 25 -15.02 -2.57 -10.16
C VAL A 25 -13.97 -2.39 -9.06
N MET A 26 -13.91 -3.34 -8.15
CA MET A 26 -12.84 -3.44 -7.16
C MET A 26 -11.75 -4.37 -7.70
N LEU A 27 -10.54 -3.84 -7.75
CA LEU A 27 -9.33 -4.61 -8.05
C LEU A 27 -8.58 -4.82 -6.74
N SER A 28 -8.26 -6.07 -6.41
CA SER A 28 -7.46 -6.39 -5.24
C SER A 28 -6.41 -7.43 -5.55
N SER A 29 -5.26 -7.33 -4.89
CA SER A 29 -4.22 -8.35 -4.95
C SER A 29 -3.60 -8.53 -3.58
N GLN A 30 -3.20 -9.76 -3.26
CA GLN A 30 -2.57 -10.08 -1.98
C GLN A 30 -1.18 -10.69 -2.19
N ILE A 31 -0.17 -10.01 -1.65
CA ILE A 31 1.21 -10.49 -1.64
C ILE A 31 1.47 -11.23 -0.33
N SER A 32 1.45 -12.56 -0.38
CA SER A 32 1.61 -13.43 0.80
C SER A 32 3.03 -13.93 1.03
N ARG A 33 3.86 -14.00 -0.03
CA ARG A 33 5.24 -14.46 0.07
C ARG A 33 6.12 -13.38 0.69
N LYS A 34 6.82 -13.74 1.78
CA LYS A 34 7.72 -12.83 2.52
C LYS A 34 8.73 -12.10 1.61
N SER A 35 9.33 -12.81 0.66
CA SER A 35 10.29 -12.22 -0.28
C SER A 35 9.67 -11.10 -1.12
N ASP A 36 8.43 -11.29 -1.55
CA ASP A 36 7.73 -10.34 -2.42
C ASP A 36 7.19 -9.16 -1.61
N SER A 37 6.78 -9.38 -0.35
CA SER A 37 6.44 -8.29 0.58
C SER A 37 7.64 -7.39 0.86
N VAL A 38 8.85 -7.96 1.04
CA VAL A 38 10.08 -7.19 1.24
C VAL A 38 10.45 -6.41 -0.04
N ARG A 39 10.28 -7.03 -1.21
CA ARG A 39 10.49 -6.37 -2.50
C ARG A 39 9.52 -5.19 -2.69
N LEU A 40 8.25 -5.36 -2.34
CA LEU A 40 7.27 -4.27 -2.37
C LEU A 40 7.68 -3.12 -1.45
N ALA A 41 8.06 -3.40 -0.20
CA ALA A 41 8.48 -2.37 0.74
C ALA A 41 9.70 -1.58 0.21
N ARG A 42 10.69 -2.30 -0.34
CA ARG A 42 11.86 -1.68 -0.97
C ARG A 42 11.49 -0.82 -2.18
N PHE A 43 10.66 -1.35 -3.08
CA PHE A 43 10.17 -0.61 -4.24
C PHE A 43 9.48 0.69 -3.83
N ILE A 44 8.61 0.63 -2.82
CA ILE A 44 7.91 1.81 -2.29
C ILE A 44 8.93 2.83 -1.77
N ARG A 45 9.87 2.40 -0.93
CA ARG A 45 10.90 3.27 -0.35
C ARG A 45 11.81 3.91 -1.40
N GLU A 46 12.24 3.17 -2.41
CA GLU A 46 13.13 3.66 -3.48
C GLU A 46 12.47 4.71 -4.38
N ASN A 47 11.13 4.71 -4.46
CA ASN A 47 10.38 5.66 -5.27
C ASN A 47 9.84 6.86 -4.46
N MET A 48 10.09 6.93 -3.16
CA MET A 48 9.69 8.06 -2.31
C MET A 48 10.71 9.19 -2.36
N SER A 49 10.23 10.43 -2.44
CA SER A 49 11.07 11.60 -2.22
C SER A 49 11.41 11.76 -0.73
N PRO A 50 12.47 12.49 -0.36
CA PRO A 50 12.74 12.80 1.05
C PRO A 50 11.57 13.49 1.78
N GLY A 51 10.75 14.25 1.05
CA GLY A 51 9.53 14.85 1.60
C GLY A 51 8.44 13.83 1.89
N ASP A 52 8.24 12.84 1.01
CA ASP A 52 7.28 11.76 1.22
C ASP A 52 7.63 10.91 2.44
N VAL A 53 8.93 10.65 2.61
CA VAL A 53 9.48 9.94 3.76
C VAL A 53 9.18 10.67 5.06
N GLU A 54 9.46 11.97 5.12
CA GLU A 54 9.20 12.78 6.31
C GLU A 54 7.70 12.88 6.61
N ASN A 55 6.87 13.01 5.58
CA ASN A 55 5.42 12.96 5.72
C ASN A 55 4.96 11.61 6.30
N LEU A 56 5.43 10.48 5.76
CA LEU A 56 5.07 9.17 6.31
C LEU A 56 5.57 8.96 7.73
N ARG A 57 6.78 9.42 8.06
CA ARG A 57 7.32 9.35 9.43
C ARG A 57 6.42 10.10 10.41
N SER A 58 6.05 11.34 10.07
CA SER A 58 5.19 12.17 10.92
C SER A 58 3.76 11.61 11.04
N GLU A 59 3.22 11.03 9.98
CA GLU A 59 1.87 10.45 9.94
C GLU A 59 1.83 8.97 10.38
N MET A 60 2.98 8.34 10.62
CA MET A 60 3.08 6.91 10.96
C MET A 60 2.16 6.51 12.12
N PRO A 61 2.09 7.27 13.23
CA PRO A 61 1.21 6.91 14.36
C PRO A 61 -0.26 6.77 13.98
N ASP A 62 -0.73 7.56 13.01
CA ASP A 62 -2.12 7.57 12.54
C ASP A 62 -2.36 6.54 11.43
N ARG A 63 -1.30 6.20 10.68
CA ARG A 63 -1.32 5.22 9.58
C ARG A 63 -1.11 3.78 10.05
N LEU A 64 -0.54 3.56 11.22
CA LEU A 64 -0.36 2.24 11.83
C LEU A 64 -1.50 1.98 12.83
N ASP A 65 -2.43 1.12 12.44
CA ASP A 65 -3.57 0.78 13.28
C ASP A 65 -3.23 -0.19 14.41
N ASP A 66 -4.20 -0.41 15.30
CA ASP A 66 -4.04 -1.32 16.44
C ASP A 66 -3.87 -2.77 16.01
N ASP A 67 -4.21 -3.13 14.77
CA ASP A 67 -3.93 -4.43 14.17
C ASP A 67 -2.56 -4.52 13.51
N GLN A 68 -1.72 -3.50 13.65
CA GLN A 68 -0.41 -3.42 13.01
C GLN A 68 -0.51 -3.50 11.48
N LEU A 69 -1.60 -3.00 10.89
CA LEU A 69 -1.65 -2.69 9.47
C LEU A 69 -1.20 -1.26 9.28
N PHE A 70 -0.18 -1.09 8.45
CA PHE A 70 0.28 0.20 7.99
C PHE A 70 -0.42 0.58 6.69
N HIS A 71 -1.14 1.70 6.69
CA HIS A 71 -2.00 2.14 5.60
C HIS A 71 -1.33 3.23 4.77
N MET A 72 -1.12 2.93 3.49
CA MET A 72 -0.62 3.87 2.49
C MET A 72 -1.65 4.01 1.37
N ARG A 73 -1.67 5.20 0.76
CA ARG A 73 -2.51 5.51 -0.38
C ARG A 73 -1.67 6.19 -1.43
N PHE A 74 -1.77 5.71 -2.66
CA PHE A 74 -1.04 6.24 -3.79
C PHE A 74 -1.98 6.78 -4.85
N ASP A 75 -1.60 7.89 -5.48
CA ASP A 75 -2.38 8.50 -6.53
C ASP A 75 -2.52 7.54 -7.73
N LYS A 76 -3.76 7.21 -8.09
CA LYS A 76 -4.08 6.24 -9.14
C LYS A 76 -3.60 6.71 -10.52
N GLN A 77 -3.75 8.01 -10.81
CA GLN A 77 -3.37 8.58 -12.10
C GLN A 77 -1.85 8.69 -12.24
N ALA A 78 -1.15 9.07 -11.15
CA ALA A 78 0.30 9.07 -11.11
C ALA A 78 0.87 7.65 -11.26
N ALA A 79 0.29 6.66 -10.59
CA ALA A 79 0.71 5.27 -10.67
C ALA A 79 0.57 4.70 -12.09
N PHE A 80 -0.51 5.06 -12.79
CA PHE A 80 -0.69 4.73 -14.21
C PHE A 80 0.44 5.30 -15.09
N LEU A 81 0.98 6.46 -14.73
CA LEU A 81 2.13 7.08 -15.40
C LEU A 81 3.49 6.58 -14.87
N GLY A 82 3.51 5.52 -14.07
CA GLY A 82 4.72 4.94 -13.49
C GLY A 82 5.33 5.75 -12.34
N LYS A 83 4.56 6.67 -11.73
CA LYS A 83 5.01 7.51 -10.60
C LYS A 83 4.33 7.09 -9.31
N LEU A 84 5.11 6.92 -8.25
CA LEU A 84 4.58 6.62 -6.92
C LEU A 84 4.44 7.92 -6.11
N LEU A 85 3.22 8.43 -5.98
CA LEU A 85 2.94 9.64 -5.20
C LEU A 85 1.95 9.33 -4.09
N LEU A 86 2.24 9.76 -2.86
CA LEU A 86 1.32 9.65 -1.75
C LEU A 86 0.07 10.50 -2.02
N SER A 87 -1.09 9.98 -1.62
CA SER A 87 -2.37 10.65 -1.83
C SER A 87 -3.24 10.59 -0.59
N SER A 88 -3.97 11.67 -0.33
CA SER A 88 -5.06 11.73 0.65
C SER A 88 -6.43 11.52 0.00
N SER A 89 -6.49 11.36 -1.33
CA SER A 89 -7.71 11.13 -2.09
C SER A 89 -8.43 9.85 -1.65
N SER A 90 -9.76 9.85 -1.82
CA SER A 90 -10.59 8.64 -1.71
C SER A 90 -10.46 7.75 -2.96
N ASP A 91 -10.17 8.33 -4.12
CA ASP A 91 -9.84 7.60 -5.35
C ASP A 91 -8.32 7.44 -5.45
N ALA A 92 -7.82 6.43 -4.74
CA ALA A 92 -6.39 6.13 -4.61
C ALA A 92 -6.17 4.61 -4.55
N ILE A 93 -4.99 4.16 -4.95
CA ILE A 93 -4.56 2.77 -4.75
C ILE A 93 -4.22 2.63 -3.26
N THR A 94 -4.98 1.80 -2.55
CA THR A 94 -4.75 1.54 -1.12
C THR A 94 -3.81 0.35 -0.97
N VAL A 95 -2.70 0.56 -0.27
CA VAL A 95 -1.74 -0.49 0.08
C VAL A 95 -1.72 -0.65 1.59
N LYS A 96 -1.90 -1.90 2.05
CA LYS A 96 -1.87 -2.26 3.47
C LYS A 96 -0.74 -3.24 3.71
N VAL A 97 0.16 -2.92 4.64
CA VAL A 97 1.28 -3.79 5.00
C VAL A 97 1.11 -4.24 6.45
N LYS A 98 1.06 -5.55 6.69
CA LYS A 98 0.99 -6.11 8.05
C LYS A 98 2.38 -6.14 8.68
N ILE A 99 2.57 -5.37 9.76
CA ILE A 99 3.81 -5.25 10.52
C ILE A 99 3.72 -6.11 11.78
N ALA A 100 3.80 -7.43 11.60
CA ALA A 100 3.62 -8.37 12.71
C ALA A 100 4.79 -8.32 13.71
N THR A 101 4.50 -8.12 14.99
CA THR A 101 5.45 -8.32 16.10
C THR A 101 4.96 -9.39 17.07
N TYR A 102 5.88 -10.10 17.71
CA TYR A 102 5.59 -11.16 18.67
C TYR A 102 6.36 -10.92 19.98
N PRO A 103 5.68 -10.60 21.11
CA PRO A 103 4.25 -10.33 21.22
C PRO A 103 3.81 -9.06 20.46
N LYS A 104 2.50 -8.91 20.25
CA LYS A 104 1.92 -7.74 19.56
C LYS A 104 2.27 -6.47 20.33
N ASN A 105 2.98 -5.56 19.67
CA ASN A 105 3.53 -4.34 20.26
C ASN A 105 3.53 -3.23 19.21
N ARG A 106 2.69 -2.21 19.42
CA ARG A 106 2.53 -1.09 18.48
C ARG A 106 3.78 -0.22 18.37
N VAL A 107 4.52 -0.03 19.47
CA VAL A 107 5.77 0.74 19.47
C VAL A 107 6.84 0.04 18.64
N GLN A 108 7.02 -1.27 18.83
CA GLN A 108 7.96 -2.05 18.03
C GLN A 108 7.54 -2.10 16.55
N ALA A 109 6.25 -2.22 16.25
CA ALA A 109 5.77 -2.14 14.88
C ALA A 109 6.07 -0.77 14.24
N GLY A 110 5.91 0.33 14.99
CA GLY A 110 6.30 1.67 14.52
C GLY A 110 7.78 1.79 14.17
N LEU A 111 8.67 1.18 14.95
CA LEU A 111 10.11 1.14 14.64
C LEU A 111 10.41 0.35 13.36
N ILE A 112 9.68 -0.74 13.10
CA ILE A 112 9.83 -1.52 11.86
C ILE A 112 9.30 -0.72 10.66
N VAL A 113 8.19 0.02 10.82
CA VAL A 113 7.70 0.91 9.77
C VAL A 113 8.75 1.97 9.43
N GLU A 114 9.34 2.58 10.46
CA GLU A 114 10.41 3.56 10.30
C GLU A 114 11.65 2.95 9.62
N GLU A 115 12.04 1.73 9.94
CA GLU A 115 13.16 1.04 9.27
C GLU A 115 12.88 0.75 7.78
N LEU A 116 11.64 0.40 7.45
CA LEU A 116 11.26 -0.01 6.09
C LEU A 116 10.94 1.18 5.18
N PHE A 117 10.33 2.23 5.73
CA PHE A 117 9.76 3.34 4.96
C PHE A 117 10.30 4.72 5.37
N GLY A 118 11.01 4.84 6.50
CA GLY A 118 11.64 6.05 7.06
C GLY A 118 13.08 6.28 6.61
#